data_AF-A0A2S2DQY1-F1
#
_entry.id   AF-A0A2S2DQY1-F1
#
_cell.length_a   1.000
_cell.length_b   1.000
_cell.length_c   1.000
_cell.angle_alpha   90.00
_cell.angle_beta   90.00
_cell.angle_gamma   90.00
#
_symmetry.space_group_name_H-M   'P 1'
#
loop_
_entity.id
_entity.type
_entity.pdbx_description
1 polymer ?
#
loop_
_entity_poly.entity_id
_entity_poly.type
_entity_poly.pdbx_seq_one_letter_code
_entity_poly.pdbx_strand_id
1 'polypeptide(L)'
;MSRFHPQRMAGFSLVELMVSIVIGLLAVLFATRMMTDGETTKRGALGGSDSMQNGMMAMFSISGDAEQAGYGLNDPILNGCDTLFTDNSGYALASARRDNVDVTPLAAAVIVPGADGKPDQLTMYAGSAPGGTGTTRLLTNYIGGNQLVVDRPLYGFAPGDVIVVAPENGEGKCALAQVAALTAQGAAPAISIGDVRYRYNAGALERNFDGSASRIFNLGREANLSFHTWLVQDGVLRLRATNLGANGGAAHAVADNIVSLKAQYGFDKRDAADFDPELGMQVGEWSSAMIDADLDGVTGGPGDYQRIAALRIAVVARAKTPERPGADGVCTAQPQAIKVFGNAQPQGVEPVEIELDVRVKDDPVDWRCYRYRTFETIVPLRNTGWRPTA
;
A
#
# COMPACT_ATOMS: atom_id res chain seq x y z
N MET A 1 -15.39 -87.49 32.89
CA MET A 1 -16.58 -86.72 33.32
C MET A 1 -16.12 -85.52 34.14
N SER A 2 -16.29 -84.32 33.59
CA SER A 2 -15.90 -83.03 34.18
C SER A 2 -16.76 -82.70 35.41
N ARG A 3 -16.14 -82.36 36.55
CA ARG A 3 -16.83 -81.82 37.73
C ARG A 3 -16.69 -80.29 37.72
N PHE A 4 -17.76 -79.60 37.33
CA PHE A 4 -17.90 -78.16 37.54
C PHE A 4 -18.14 -77.88 39.03
N HIS A 5 -17.21 -77.16 39.67
CA HIS A 5 -17.44 -76.54 40.98
C HIS A 5 -18.16 -75.21 40.77
N PRO A 6 -19.27 -74.93 41.48
CA PRO A 6 -19.87 -73.60 41.48
C PRO A 6 -18.95 -72.65 42.24
N GLN A 7 -18.29 -71.74 41.53
CA GLN A 7 -17.56 -70.65 42.15
C GLN A 7 -18.56 -69.70 42.83
N ARG A 8 -18.38 -69.47 44.14
CA ARG A 8 -19.10 -68.39 44.84
C ARG A 8 -18.61 -67.05 44.28
N MET A 9 -19.48 -66.31 43.63
CA MET A 9 -19.21 -64.93 43.23
C MET A 9 -19.20 -64.05 44.49
N ALA A 10 -18.04 -63.57 44.89
CA ALA A 10 -17.94 -62.48 45.84
C ALA A 10 -18.40 -61.19 45.13
N GLY A 11 -19.46 -60.55 45.63
CA GLY A 11 -19.89 -59.25 45.13
C GLY A 11 -18.89 -58.16 45.50
N PHE A 12 -18.82 -57.11 44.70
CA PHE A 12 -17.93 -55.96 44.93
C PHE A 12 -18.32 -55.19 46.20
N SER A 13 -17.31 -54.79 46.97
CA SER A 13 -17.47 -53.86 48.09
C SER A 13 -17.82 -52.46 47.56
N LEU A 14 -18.63 -51.70 48.32
CA LEU A 14 -18.93 -50.29 48.02
C LEU A 14 -17.64 -49.46 47.88
N VAL A 15 -16.60 -49.80 48.64
CA VAL A 15 -15.28 -49.17 48.54
C VAL A 15 -14.59 -49.49 47.21
N GLU A 16 -14.66 -50.72 46.71
CA GLU A 16 -14.08 -51.09 45.41
C GLU A 16 -14.78 -50.39 44.24
N LEU A 17 -16.10 -50.22 44.33
CA LEU A 17 -16.87 -49.44 43.35
C LEU A 17 -16.48 -47.96 43.37
N MET A 18 -16.34 -47.36 44.55
CA MET A 18 -15.90 -45.96 44.67
C MET A 18 -14.48 -45.77 44.15
N VAL A 19 -13.55 -46.69 44.45
CA VAL A 19 -12.17 -46.65 43.95
C VAL A 19 -12.14 -46.81 42.43
N SER A 20 -12.93 -47.74 41.87
CA SER A 20 -13.00 -47.96 40.42
C SER A 20 -13.53 -46.74 39.67
N ILE A 21 -14.55 -46.07 40.22
CA ILE A 21 -15.09 -44.82 39.66
C ILE A 21 -14.05 -43.70 39.72
N VAL A 22 -13.33 -43.55 40.84
CA VAL A 22 -12.30 -42.52 41.00
C VAL A 22 -11.14 -42.73 40.01
N ILE A 23 -10.65 -43.97 39.86
CA ILE A 23 -9.58 -44.29 38.90
C ILE A 23 -10.06 -44.03 37.47
N GLY A 24 -11.30 -44.42 37.14
CA GLY A 24 -11.91 -44.14 35.84
C GLY A 24 -12.00 -42.64 35.55
N LEU A 25 -12.44 -41.83 36.51
CA LEU A 25 -12.50 -40.38 36.38
C LEU A 25 -11.13 -39.73 36.22
N LEU A 26 -10.12 -40.19 36.96
CA LEU A 26 -8.74 -39.69 36.80
C LEU A 26 -8.18 -40.01 35.42
N ALA A 27 -8.44 -41.21 34.90
CA ALA A 27 -8.01 -41.60 33.56
C ALA A 27 -8.68 -40.74 32.47
N VAL A 28 -9.99 -40.51 32.57
CA VAL A 28 -10.72 -39.65 31.63
C VAL A 28 -10.24 -38.20 31.72
N LEU A 29 -9.97 -37.68 32.93
CA LEU A 29 -9.44 -36.33 33.11
C LEU A 29 -8.07 -36.18 32.48
N PHE A 30 -7.18 -37.15 32.68
CA PHE A 30 -5.84 -37.14 32.10
C PHE A 30 -5.90 -37.21 30.56
N ALA A 31 -6.73 -38.11 30.02
CA ALA A 31 -6.95 -38.22 28.58
C ALA A 31 -7.53 -36.91 27.99
N THR A 32 -8.52 -36.32 28.66
CA THR A 32 -9.13 -35.04 28.24
C THR A 32 -8.09 -33.92 28.23
N ARG A 33 -7.27 -33.83 29.28
CA ARG A 33 -6.21 -32.82 29.40
C ARG A 33 -5.18 -32.96 28.28
N MET A 34 -4.68 -34.18 28.04
CA MET A 34 -3.73 -34.45 26.96
C MET A 34 -4.31 -34.08 25.59
N MET A 35 -5.59 -34.41 25.34
CA MET A 35 -6.28 -34.06 24.10
C MET A 35 -6.46 -32.53 23.97
N THR A 36 -6.83 -31.83 25.04
CA THR A 36 -7.03 -30.37 25.02
C THR A 36 -5.72 -29.63 24.81
N ASP A 37 -4.62 -30.14 25.37
CA ASP A 37 -3.28 -29.58 25.21
C ASP A 37 -2.78 -29.81 23.78
N GLY A 38 -3.03 -31.00 23.22
CA GLY A 38 -2.75 -31.32 21.82
C GLY A 38 -3.53 -30.44 20.84
N GLU A 39 -4.83 -30.26 21.04
CA GLU A 39 -5.67 -29.38 20.21
C GLU A 39 -5.29 -27.90 20.34
N THR A 40 -4.82 -27.46 21.51
CA THR A 40 -4.31 -26.10 21.70
C THR A 40 -2.99 -25.90 20.96
N THR A 41 -2.08 -26.85 21.07
CA THR A 41 -0.80 -26.85 20.34
C THR A 41 -1.02 -26.85 18.83
N LYS A 42 -1.93 -27.71 18.34
CA LYS A 42 -2.32 -27.79 16.93
C LYS A 42 -2.92 -26.47 16.43
N ARG A 43 -3.87 -25.88 17.15
CA ARG A 43 -4.45 -24.57 16.79
C ARG A 43 -3.40 -23.46 16.78
N GLY A 44 -2.49 -23.45 17.74
CA GLY A 44 -1.37 -22.51 17.77
C GLY A 44 -0.43 -22.67 16.56
N ALA A 45 -0.09 -23.91 16.19
CA ALA A 45 0.74 -24.20 15.02
C ALA A 45 0.07 -23.76 13.70
N LEU A 46 -1.21 -24.09 13.52
CA LEU A 46 -1.98 -23.68 12.34
C LEU A 46 -2.14 -22.15 12.26
N GLY A 47 -2.52 -21.49 13.36
CA GLY A 47 -2.63 -20.03 13.41
C GLY A 47 -1.31 -19.31 13.13
N GLY A 48 -0.19 -19.88 13.59
CA GLY A 48 1.14 -19.42 13.27
C GLY A 48 1.48 -19.54 11.78
N SER A 49 1.13 -20.66 11.14
CA SER A 49 1.31 -20.87 9.70
C SER A 49 0.48 -19.88 8.87
N ASP A 50 -0.79 -19.68 9.22
CA ASP A 50 -1.69 -18.76 8.49
C ASP A 50 -1.18 -17.32 8.55
N SER A 51 -0.78 -16.84 9.74
CA SER A 51 -0.20 -15.50 9.90
C SER A 51 1.09 -15.33 9.10
N MET A 52 1.87 -16.40 8.91
CA MET A 52 3.06 -16.37 8.05
C MET A 52 2.70 -16.20 6.59
N GLN A 53 1.80 -17.06 6.08
CA GLN A 53 1.46 -17.10 4.66
C GLN A 53 0.79 -15.79 4.24
N ASN A 54 -0.17 -15.32 5.03
CA ASN A 54 -0.88 -14.07 4.73
C ASN A 54 0.05 -12.86 4.84
N GLY A 55 0.91 -12.82 5.86
CA GLY A 55 1.88 -11.73 6.03
C GLY A 55 2.94 -11.68 4.92
N MET A 56 3.46 -12.84 4.48
CA MET A 56 4.38 -12.93 3.34
C MET A 56 3.70 -12.52 2.03
N MET A 57 2.47 -12.98 1.78
CA MET A 57 1.71 -12.61 0.59
C MET A 57 1.46 -11.09 0.56
N ALA A 58 1.00 -10.53 1.68
CA ALA A 58 0.78 -9.10 1.82
C ALA A 58 2.06 -8.29 1.53
N MET A 59 3.17 -8.65 2.17
CA MET A 59 4.44 -7.95 1.98
C MET A 59 4.96 -8.08 0.54
N PHE A 60 4.91 -9.28 -0.05
CA PHE A 60 5.37 -9.53 -1.41
C PHE A 60 4.55 -8.73 -2.45
N SER A 61 3.23 -8.68 -2.29
CA SER A 61 2.36 -7.91 -3.19
C SER A 61 2.63 -6.40 -3.11
N ILE A 62 2.75 -5.86 -1.89
CA ILE A 62 3.04 -4.43 -1.69
C ILE A 62 4.45 -4.08 -2.19
N SER A 63 5.45 -4.92 -1.92
CA SER A 63 6.82 -4.67 -2.37
C SER A 63 6.94 -4.70 -3.90
N GLY A 64 6.25 -5.63 -4.58
CA GLY A 64 6.26 -5.70 -6.04
C GLY A 64 5.61 -4.49 -6.72
N ASP A 65 4.65 -3.85 -6.06
CA ASP A 65 4.04 -2.60 -6.51
C ASP A 65 4.98 -1.41 -6.24
N ALA A 66 5.60 -1.37 -5.06
CA ALA A 66 6.61 -0.37 -4.69
C ALA A 66 7.85 -0.37 -5.60
N GLU A 67 8.25 -1.53 -6.14
CA GLU A 67 9.35 -1.62 -7.11
C GLU A 67 9.03 -0.98 -8.46
N GLN A 68 7.75 -0.94 -8.84
CA GLN A 68 7.27 -0.33 -10.11
C GLN A 68 6.82 1.12 -9.93
N ALA A 69 6.55 1.53 -8.69
CA ALA A 69 6.17 2.89 -8.34
C ALA A 69 7.12 3.93 -8.97
N GLY A 70 6.55 5.02 -9.47
CA GLY A 70 7.25 6.09 -10.15
C GLY A 70 7.56 5.83 -11.63
N TYR A 71 7.26 4.64 -12.18
CA TYR A 71 7.49 4.38 -13.60
C TYR A 71 6.74 5.41 -14.45
N GLY A 72 7.51 6.21 -15.18
CA GLY A 72 7.00 7.26 -16.04
C GLY A 72 6.50 8.54 -15.37
N LEU A 73 6.71 8.68 -14.06
CA LEU A 73 6.39 9.88 -13.24
C LEU A 73 7.65 10.56 -12.67
N ASN A 74 8.80 10.22 -13.25
CA ASN A 74 10.15 10.54 -12.80
C ASN A 74 10.68 11.88 -13.32
N ASP A 75 9.91 12.58 -14.18
CA ASP A 75 10.25 13.93 -14.63
C ASP A 75 9.98 14.95 -13.50
N PRO A 76 10.91 15.88 -13.21
CA PRO A 76 10.73 16.93 -12.20
C PRO A 76 9.46 17.78 -12.36
N ILE A 77 8.96 17.94 -13.59
CA ILE A 77 7.72 18.68 -13.88
C ILE A 77 6.48 17.91 -13.37
N LEU A 78 6.53 16.57 -13.39
CA LEU A 78 5.42 15.71 -12.96
C LEU A 78 5.49 15.35 -11.48
N ASN A 79 6.67 15.02 -10.98
CA ASN A 79 6.82 14.39 -9.68
C ASN A 79 6.37 15.35 -8.55
N GLY A 80 5.26 14.99 -7.89
CA GLY A 80 4.64 15.80 -6.84
C GLY A 80 3.71 16.90 -7.36
N CYS A 81 3.42 16.95 -8.65
CA CYS A 81 2.48 17.92 -9.21
C CYS A 81 1.06 17.70 -8.66
N ASP A 82 0.41 18.75 -8.17
CA ASP A 82 -0.99 18.66 -7.74
C ASP A 82 -1.87 18.41 -8.96
N THR A 83 -2.63 17.32 -8.99
CA THR A 83 -3.20 16.78 -10.23
C THR A 83 -4.72 16.75 -10.22
N LEU A 84 -5.32 17.39 -11.22
CA LEU A 84 -6.72 17.24 -11.60
C LEU A 84 -6.90 15.88 -12.25
N PHE A 85 -7.70 15.04 -11.61
CA PHE A 85 -7.95 13.67 -12.02
C PHE A 85 -9.43 13.34 -11.92
N THR A 86 -9.97 12.77 -13.00
CA THR A 86 -11.31 12.20 -13.04
C THR A 86 -11.19 10.72 -13.34
N ASP A 87 -11.94 9.88 -12.65
CA ASP A 87 -12.17 8.49 -13.02
C ASP A 87 -13.66 8.16 -12.87
N ASN A 88 -14.34 7.92 -14.00
CA ASN A 88 -15.75 7.56 -14.02
C ASN A 88 -16.03 6.17 -13.43
N SER A 89 -15.00 5.36 -13.16
CA SER A 89 -15.05 4.12 -12.38
C SER A 89 -14.80 4.33 -10.88
N GLY A 90 -14.57 5.57 -10.42
CA GLY A 90 -14.58 5.98 -9.02
C GLY A 90 -13.26 5.88 -8.28
N TYR A 91 -12.12 5.58 -8.95
CA TYR A 91 -10.82 5.73 -8.30
C TYR A 91 -10.58 7.20 -7.97
N ALA A 92 -9.91 7.47 -6.85
CA ALA A 92 -9.49 8.82 -6.47
C ALA A 92 -8.01 8.80 -6.12
N LEU A 93 -7.29 9.84 -6.55
CA LEU A 93 -5.92 10.05 -6.10
C LEU A 93 -5.87 10.24 -4.58
N ALA A 94 -4.74 9.91 -3.98
CA ALA A 94 -4.51 10.09 -2.56
C ALA A 94 -4.39 11.57 -2.24
N SER A 95 -5.07 12.00 -1.19
CA SER A 95 -4.95 13.36 -0.67
C SER A 95 -3.70 13.47 0.19
N ALA A 96 -2.91 14.51 -0.03
CA ALA A 96 -1.79 14.91 0.82
C ALA A 96 -1.92 16.38 1.20
N ARG A 97 -1.07 16.84 2.14
CA ARG A 97 -0.99 18.25 2.52
C ARG A 97 0.22 18.90 1.86
N ARG A 98 0.04 20.10 1.30
CA ARG A 98 1.09 21.05 0.94
C ARG A 98 0.85 22.34 1.70
N ASP A 99 1.72 22.68 2.67
CA ASP A 99 1.55 23.83 3.57
C ASP A 99 0.12 24.00 4.13
N ASN A 100 -0.47 22.90 4.59
CA ASN A 100 -1.85 22.80 5.09
C ASN A 100 -2.97 22.88 4.04
N VAL A 101 -2.67 22.93 2.75
CA VAL A 101 -3.67 22.80 1.67
C VAL A 101 -3.76 21.36 1.22
N ASP A 102 -4.98 20.86 0.99
CA ASP A 102 -5.18 19.51 0.43
C ASP A 102 -4.85 19.51 -1.07
N VAL A 103 -3.97 18.58 -1.47
CA VAL A 103 -3.52 18.38 -2.85
C VAL A 103 -3.58 16.90 -3.22
N THR A 104 -3.57 16.59 -4.52
CA THR A 104 -3.48 15.22 -5.05
C THR A 104 -2.19 15.08 -5.86
N PRO A 105 -1.04 14.86 -5.19
CA PRO A 105 0.27 14.86 -5.83
C PRO A 105 0.44 13.61 -6.70
N LEU A 106 0.88 13.80 -7.95
CA LEU A 106 1.27 12.71 -8.81
C LEU A 106 2.75 12.38 -8.57
N ALA A 107 3.01 11.46 -7.64
CA ALA A 107 4.35 11.03 -7.25
C ALA A 107 4.45 9.50 -7.18
N ALA A 108 5.65 8.95 -7.07
CA ALA A 108 5.82 7.50 -6.98
C ALA A 108 5.01 6.87 -5.83
N ALA A 109 4.97 7.53 -4.67
CA ALA A 109 4.23 7.07 -3.51
C ALA A 109 3.63 8.24 -2.72
N VAL A 110 2.45 8.00 -2.15
CA VAL A 110 1.73 8.89 -1.24
C VAL A 110 1.21 8.09 -0.05
N ILE A 111 1.69 8.43 1.15
CA ILE A 111 1.30 7.87 2.43
C ILE A 111 0.28 8.80 3.07
N VAL A 112 -0.91 8.27 3.39
CA VAL A 112 -1.86 8.91 4.30
C VAL A 112 -1.72 8.21 5.66
N PRO A 113 -1.06 8.83 6.64
CA PRO A 113 -0.76 8.18 7.90
C PRO A 113 -2.02 7.95 8.72
N GLY A 114 -2.15 6.75 9.30
CA GLY A 114 -3.16 6.44 10.29
C GLY A 114 -2.78 7.03 11.65
N ALA A 115 -3.68 7.84 12.22
CA ALA A 115 -3.48 8.44 13.54
C ALA A 115 -3.39 7.38 14.66
N ASP A 116 -2.63 7.70 15.72
CA ASP A 116 -2.53 6.90 16.95
C ASP A 116 -2.16 5.42 16.72
N GLY A 117 -1.22 5.17 15.80
CA GLY A 117 -0.73 3.82 15.50
C GLY A 117 -1.65 2.97 14.61
N LYS A 118 -2.79 3.51 14.17
CA LYS A 118 -3.72 2.83 13.24
C LYS A 118 -3.10 2.62 11.85
N PRO A 119 -3.59 1.68 11.03
CA PRO A 119 -3.02 1.42 9.71
C PRO A 119 -3.01 2.66 8.80
N ASP A 120 -1.95 2.80 8.01
CA ASP A 120 -1.80 3.82 6.98
C ASP A 120 -2.54 3.40 5.70
N GLN A 121 -2.82 4.37 4.83
CA GLN A 121 -3.09 4.10 3.41
C GLN A 121 -1.84 4.42 2.61
N LEU A 122 -1.33 3.44 1.87
CA LEU A 122 -0.17 3.59 1.01
C LEU A 122 -0.63 3.56 -0.44
N THR A 123 -0.47 4.67 -1.15
CA THR A 123 -0.79 4.77 -2.56
C THR A 123 0.48 4.85 -3.38
N MET A 124 0.53 4.10 -4.49
CA MET A 124 1.67 4.03 -5.39
C MET A 124 1.17 4.21 -6.84
N TYR A 125 1.91 5.01 -7.61
CA TYR A 125 1.54 5.34 -8.98
C TYR A 125 2.61 4.90 -9.96
N ALA A 126 2.19 4.20 -11.01
CA ALA A 126 3.03 3.84 -12.13
C ALA A 126 2.24 3.93 -13.45
N GLY A 127 2.91 4.48 -14.46
CA GLY A 127 2.47 4.40 -15.86
C GLY A 127 2.65 2.99 -16.43
N SER A 128 2.27 2.83 -17.69
CA SER A 128 2.31 1.59 -18.47
C SER A 128 2.80 1.80 -19.90
N ALA A 129 3.37 2.97 -20.20
CA ALA A 129 3.85 3.30 -21.55
C ALA A 129 5.01 2.37 -21.96
N PRO A 130 4.92 1.67 -23.11
CA PRO A 130 5.97 0.77 -23.54
C PRO A 130 7.21 1.56 -24.00
N GLY A 131 8.34 1.35 -23.32
CA GLY A 131 9.62 1.96 -23.70
C GLY A 131 9.92 3.33 -23.06
N GLY A 132 9.17 3.71 -22.03
CA GLY A 132 9.35 4.98 -21.29
C GLY A 132 8.26 6.02 -21.61
N THR A 133 8.25 7.11 -20.85
CA THR A 133 7.23 8.17 -20.98
C THR A 133 7.48 9.00 -22.24
N GLY A 134 6.65 8.79 -23.26
CA GLY A 134 6.58 9.69 -24.40
C GLY A 134 6.22 11.10 -23.94
N THR A 135 6.90 12.11 -24.47
CA THR A 135 6.67 13.51 -24.09
C THR A 135 6.64 14.43 -25.31
N THR A 136 5.82 15.48 -25.28
CA THR A 136 5.73 16.52 -26.31
C THR A 136 5.29 17.83 -25.68
N ARG A 137 5.57 18.96 -26.32
CA ARG A 137 5.13 20.27 -25.81
C ARG A 137 3.83 20.69 -26.47
N LEU A 138 2.97 21.37 -25.71
CA LEU A 138 1.84 22.10 -26.30
C LEU A 138 2.38 23.23 -27.19
N LEU A 139 1.90 23.32 -28.42
CA LEU A 139 2.31 24.38 -29.35
C LEU A 139 1.49 25.66 -29.14
N THR A 140 0.19 25.50 -28.90
CA THR A 140 -0.78 26.60 -28.74
C THR A 140 -1.47 26.53 -27.39
N ASN A 141 -2.00 27.66 -26.92
CA ASN A 141 -2.77 27.69 -25.68
C ASN A 141 -3.97 26.73 -25.76
N TYR A 142 -4.14 25.92 -24.73
CA TYR A 142 -5.36 25.17 -24.49
C TYR A 142 -6.29 26.04 -23.63
N ILE A 143 -7.44 26.41 -24.19
CA ILE A 143 -8.47 27.24 -23.54
C ILE A 143 -9.80 26.50 -23.60
N GLY A 144 -9.84 25.31 -22.98
CA GLY A 144 -10.98 24.41 -23.04
C GLY A 144 -11.14 23.67 -24.38
N GLY A 145 -12.17 22.83 -24.46
CA GLY A 145 -12.41 21.93 -25.60
C GLY A 145 -11.62 20.63 -25.51
N ASN A 146 -11.38 19.97 -26.64
CA ASN A 146 -10.80 18.62 -26.66
C ASN A 146 -9.51 18.47 -27.48
N GLN A 147 -8.95 19.55 -28.04
CA GLN A 147 -7.75 19.49 -28.88
C GLN A 147 -6.53 20.03 -28.14
N LEU A 148 -5.43 19.29 -28.21
CA LEU A 148 -4.12 19.67 -27.71
C LEU A 148 -3.16 19.68 -28.91
N VAL A 149 -2.90 20.85 -29.50
CA VAL A 149 -1.96 20.98 -30.62
C VAL A 149 -0.54 20.90 -30.09
N VAL A 150 0.29 20.06 -30.71
CA VAL A 150 1.63 19.74 -30.22
C VAL A 150 2.72 20.12 -31.23
N ASP A 151 3.94 20.23 -30.74
CA ASP A 151 5.10 20.76 -31.48
C ASP A 151 5.80 19.73 -32.40
N ARG A 152 5.51 18.44 -32.26
CA ARG A 152 6.17 17.36 -33.02
C ARG A 152 5.28 16.14 -33.24
N PRO A 153 5.63 15.25 -34.20
CA PRO A 153 4.92 14.00 -34.39
C PRO A 153 4.82 13.15 -33.11
N LEU A 154 3.67 12.52 -32.93
CA LEU A 154 3.23 11.86 -31.70
C LEU A 154 3.79 10.44 -31.53
N TYR A 155 5.12 10.30 -31.59
CA TYR A 155 5.78 9.02 -31.31
C TYR A 155 5.55 8.59 -29.85
N GLY A 156 5.12 7.33 -29.67
CA GLY A 156 4.84 6.79 -28.34
C GLY A 156 3.48 7.18 -27.77
N PHE A 157 2.59 7.81 -28.56
CA PHE A 157 1.19 8.04 -28.20
C PHE A 157 0.28 7.20 -29.10
N ALA A 158 -0.90 6.82 -28.59
CA ALA A 158 -1.93 6.08 -29.28
C ALA A 158 -3.33 6.40 -28.71
N PRO A 159 -4.41 6.18 -29.47
CA PRO A 159 -5.78 6.23 -28.94
C PRO A 159 -5.95 5.28 -27.75
N GLY A 160 -6.54 5.77 -26.66
CA GLY A 160 -6.68 5.08 -25.37
C GLY A 160 -5.62 5.46 -24.33
N ASP A 161 -4.56 6.17 -24.71
CA ASP A 161 -3.50 6.57 -23.78
C ASP A 161 -4.00 7.49 -22.70
N VAL A 162 -3.45 7.32 -21.50
CA VAL A 162 -3.61 8.25 -20.41
C VAL A 162 -2.44 9.21 -20.47
N ILE A 163 -2.75 10.48 -20.67
CA ILE A 163 -1.76 11.56 -20.72
C ILE A 163 -1.91 12.47 -19.51
N VAL A 164 -0.82 13.13 -19.14
CA VAL A 164 -0.81 14.23 -18.18
C VAL A 164 -0.30 15.48 -18.87
N VAL A 165 -1.05 16.57 -18.76
CA VAL A 165 -0.62 17.90 -19.16
C VAL A 165 -0.14 18.65 -17.93
N ALA A 166 1.09 19.14 -17.97
CA ALA A 166 1.75 19.79 -16.85
C ALA A 166 2.37 21.13 -17.28
N PRO A 167 2.27 22.18 -16.45
CA PRO A 167 2.94 23.45 -16.71
C PRO A 167 4.46 23.30 -16.49
N GLU A 168 5.31 23.66 -17.45
CA GLU A 168 6.77 23.47 -17.37
C GLU A 168 7.41 24.33 -16.27
N ASN A 169 6.78 25.45 -15.89
CA ASN A 169 7.22 26.30 -14.79
C ASN A 169 6.80 25.78 -13.40
N GLY A 170 6.07 24.66 -13.32
CA GLY A 170 5.54 24.11 -12.08
C GLY A 170 4.37 24.90 -11.47
N GLU A 171 3.88 25.95 -12.12
CA GLU A 171 2.80 26.79 -11.59
C GLU A 171 1.42 26.25 -11.97
N GLY A 172 0.64 25.90 -10.95
CA GLY A 172 -0.72 25.38 -11.10
C GLY A 172 -0.78 23.85 -11.17
N LYS A 173 -1.98 23.32 -11.41
CA LYS A 173 -2.25 21.88 -11.34
C LYS A 173 -1.90 21.14 -12.62
N CYS A 174 -1.39 19.93 -12.54
CA CYS A 174 -1.40 19.00 -13.66
C CYS A 174 -2.85 18.58 -13.97
N ALA A 175 -3.11 18.14 -15.20
CA ALA A 175 -4.40 17.56 -15.56
C ALA A 175 -4.21 16.27 -16.33
N LEU A 176 -4.91 15.22 -15.91
CA LEU A 176 -4.85 13.91 -16.51
C LEU A 176 -6.07 13.73 -17.44
N ALA A 177 -5.85 13.12 -18.61
CA ALA A 177 -6.91 12.84 -19.58
C ALA A 177 -6.61 11.58 -20.39
N GLN A 178 -7.65 10.93 -20.89
CA GLN A 178 -7.53 9.87 -21.88
C GLN A 178 -7.60 10.41 -23.30
N VAL A 179 -6.71 9.93 -24.16
CA VAL A 179 -6.63 10.20 -25.59
C VAL A 179 -7.75 9.45 -26.31
N ALA A 180 -8.59 10.18 -27.04
CA ALA A 180 -9.59 9.58 -27.93
C ALA A 180 -9.04 9.31 -29.32
N ALA A 181 -8.23 10.23 -29.87
CA ALA A 181 -7.65 10.10 -31.19
C ALA A 181 -6.37 10.93 -31.33
N LEU A 182 -5.48 10.49 -32.22
CA LEU A 182 -4.39 11.32 -32.73
C LEU A 182 -4.88 11.98 -34.01
N THR A 183 -4.71 13.29 -34.10
CA THR A 183 -5.30 14.13 -35.15
C THR A 183 -4.27 15.15 -35.65
N ALA A 184 -4.71 16.09 -36.48
CA ALA A 184 -3.92 17.24 -36.88
C ALA A 184 -4.82 18.47 -36.94
N GLN A 185 -4.27 19.63 -36.59
CA GLN A 185 -4.89 20.94 -36.77
C GLN A 185 -4.07 21.72 -37.80
N GLY A 186 -4.54 21.74 -39.04
CA GLY A 186 -3.73 22.18 -40.18
C GLY A 186 -2.58 21.20 -40.42
N ALA A 187 -1.35 21.71 -40.48
CA ALA A 187 -0.14 20.88 -40.61
C ALA A 187 0.44 20.41 -39.26
N ALA A 188 -0.04 20.95 -38.15
CA ALA A 188 0.47 20.61 -36.82
C ALA A 188 -0.22 19.34 -36.29
N PRO A 189 0.51 18.38 -35.72
CA PRO A 189 -0.08 17.24 -35.02
C PRO A 189 -0.87 17.71 -33.79
N ALA A 190 -1.93 16.98 -33.46
CA ALA A 190 -2.76 17.28 -32.29
C ALA A 190 -3.26 16.00 -31.60
N ILE A 191 -3.43 16.06 -30.29
CA ILE A 191 -4.07 15.02 -29.50
C ILE A 191 -5.51 15.45 -29.23
N SER A 192 -6.46 14.60 -29.58
CA SER A 192 -7.85 14.77 -29.16
C SER A 192 -8.08 14.00 -27.86
N ILE A 193 -8.45 14.68 -26.79
CA ILE A 193 -8.92 14.02 -25.55
C ILE A 193 -10.38 13.58 -25.68
N GLY A 194 -10.75 12.52 -24.97
CA GLY A 194 -12.11 11.99 -24.93
C GLY A 194 -13.13 12.88 -24.22
N ASP A 195 -14.40 12.61 -24.51
CA ASP A 195 -15.52 13.13 -23.72
C ASP A 195 -15.72 12.33 -22.43
N VAL A 196 -16.78 12.64 -21.67
CA VAL A 196 -17.11 11.97 -20.40
C VAL A 196 -17.38 10.46 -20.49
N ARG A 197 -17.45 9.86 -21.69
CA ARG A 197 -17.57 8.41 -21.85
C ARG A 197 -16.22 7.70 -21.74
N TYR A 198 -15.13 8.44 -21.94
CA TYR A 198 -13.79 7.95 -21.66
C TYR A 198 -13.57 7.99 -20.15
N ARG A 199 -12.91 6.96 -19.62
CA ARG A 199 -12.86 6.71 -18.18
C ARG A 199 -12.22 7.87 -17.43
N TYR A 200 -11.13 8.41 -17.96
CA TYR A 200 -10.32 9.43 -17.29
C TYR A 200 -10.60 10.86 -17.77
N ASN A 201 -11.82 11.16 -18.22
CA ASN A 201 -12.16 12.43 -18.84
C ASN A 201 -13.40 13.07 -18.22
N ALA A 202 -13.30 14.37 -17.92
CA ALA A 202 -14.41 15.24 -17.55
C ALA A 202 -15.05 15.96 -18.76
N GLY A 203 -14.54 15.72 -19.98
CA GLY A 203 -14.95 16.39 -21.21
C GLY A 203 -14.06 17.57 -21.64
N ALA A 204 -13.26 18.11 -20.72
CA ALA A 204 -12.18 19.07 -20.95
C ALA A 204 -11.10 18.86 -19.88
N LEU A 205 -9.91 19.44 -20.07
CA LEU A 205 -8.98 19.64 -18.97
C LEU A 205 -9.55 20.80 -18.16
N GLU A 206 -9.86 20.57 -16.88
CA GLU A 206 -10.59 21.51 -16.00
C GLU A 206 -9.79 22.81 -15.67
N ARG A 207 -8.76 23.12 -16.46
CA ARG A 207 -7.96 24.34 -16.44
C ARG A 207 -7.39 24.63 -17.83
N ASN A 208 -6.95 25.87 -18.04
CA ASN A 208 -6.20 26.27 -19.23
C ASN A 208 -4.71 25.92 -19.08
N PHE A 209 -4.05 25.71 -20.21
CA PHE A 209 -2.61 25.47 -20.30
C PHE A 209 -1.99 26.37 -21.37
N ASP A 210 -0.88 27.02 -21.04
CA ASP A 210 -0.20 27.92 -21.96
C ASP A 210 0.62 27.14 -22.98
N GLY A 211 0.47 27.53 -24.24
CA GLY A 211 1.26 27.01 -25.35
C GLY A 211 2.72 27.37 -25.18
N SER A 212 3.59 26.47 -25.61
CA SER A 212 5.05 26.55 -25.45
C SER A 212 5.56 26.61 -24.00
N ALA A 213 4.68 26.57 -23.00
CA ALA A 213 5.01 26.56 -21.58
C ALA A 213 4.38 25.37 -20.82
N SER A 214 3.80 24.42 -21.54
CA SER A 214 3.17 23.22 -20.97
C SER A 214 3.61 21.97 -21.73
N ARG A 215 3.84 20.89 -21.00
CA ARG A 215 4.32 19.61 -21.50
C ARG A 215 3.27 18.52 -21.31
N ILE A 216 3.18 17.62 -22.28
CA ILE A 216 2.30 16.46 -22.25
C ILE A 216 3.17 15.23 -22.09
N PHE A 217 2.79 14.37 -21.15
CA PHE A 217 3.45 13.12 -20.82
C PHE A 217 2.49 11.97 -21.06
N ASN A 218 2.94 10.89 -21.71
CA ASN A 218 2.15 9.69 -21.89
C ASN A 218 2.42 8.66 -20.80
N LEU A 219 1.42 8.37 -19.99
CA LEU A 219 1.44 7.33 -18.95
C LEU A 219 1.01 5.95 -19.48
N GLY A 220 0.69 5.78 -20.76
CA GLY A 220 0.39 4.49 -21.36
C GLY A 220 -1.10 4.11 -21.37
N ARG A 221 -1.41 2.82 -21.53
CA ARG A 221 -2.78 2.29 -21.65
C ARG A 221 -3.60 2.45 -20.38
N GLU A 222 -4.80 2.98 -20.56
CA GLU A 222 -5.85 3.12 -19.58
C GLU A 222 -6.13 1.83 -18.82
N ALA A 223 -6.08 0.70 -19.53
CA ALA A 223 -6.35 -0.62 -18.98
C ALA A 223 -5.22 -1.12 -18.06
N ASN A 224 -4.01 -0.60 -18.26
CA ASN A 224 -2.79 -1.02 -17.56
C ASN A 224 -2.24 0.08 -16.63
N LEU A 225 -2.88 1.25 -16.56
CA LEU A 225 -2.50 2.31 -15.63
C LEU A 225 -2.52 1.74 -14.21
N SER A 226 -1.39 1.78 -13.51
CA SER A 226 -1.21 1.13 -12.22
C SER A 226 -1.19 2.16 -11.11
N PHE A 227 -2.36 2.72 -10.80
CA PHE A 227 -2.56 3.57 -9.63
C PHE A 227 -3.22 2.75 -8.54
N HIS A 228 -2.46 2.39 -7.52
CA HIS A 228 -2.80 1.37 -6.53
C HIS A 228 -2.82 1.99 -5.13
N THR A 229 -3.90 1.80 -4.38
CA THR A 229 -4.00 2.18 -2.96
C THR A 229 -4.16 0.92 -2.12
N TRP A 230 -3.17 0.66 -1.27
CA TRP A 230 -3.17 -0.38 -0.26
C TRP A 230 -3.68 0.18 1.07
N LEU A 231 -4.61 -0.53 1.68
CA LEU A 231 -5.19 -0.16 2.98
C LEU A 231 -5.63 -1.39 3.76
N VAL A 232 -5.67 -1.27 5.08
CA VAL A 232 -6.22 -2.31 5.96
C VAL A 232 -7.59 -1.86 6.44
N GLN A 233 -8.59 -2.72 6.26
CA GLN A 233 -9.94 -2.49 6.75
C GLN A 233 -10.50 -3.81 7.32
N ASP A 234 -11.03 -3.74 8.54
CA ASP A 234 -11.67 -4.86 9.24
C ASP A 234 -10.78 -6.12 9.32
N GLY A 235 -9.46 -5.93 9.53
CA GLY A 235 -8.49 -7.02 9.64
C GLY A 235 -8.13 -7.67 8.30
N VAL A 236 -8.45 -7.04 7.17
CA VAL A 236 -8.16 -7.51 5.82
C VAL A 236 -7.33 -6.45 5.09
N LEU A 237 -6.23 -6.87 4.47
CA LEU A 237 -5.49 -6.06 3.51
C LEU A 237 -6.28 -5.98 2.22
N ARG A 238 -6.51 -4.76 1.73
CA ARG A 238 -7.26 -4.49 0.52
C ARG A 238 -6.46 -3.65 -0.46
N LEU A 239 -6.74 -3.87 -1.74
CA LEU A 239 -6.21 -3.11 -2.86
C LEU A 239 -7.36 -2.43 -3.61
N ARG A 240 -7.28 -1.11 -3.72
CA ARG A 240 -8.08 -0.31 -4.66
C ARG A 240 -7.19 0.11 -5.81
N ALA A 241 -7.59 -0.12 -7.05
CA ALA A 241 -6.71 0.15 -8.19
C ALA A 241 -7.45 0.55 -9.46
N THR A 242 -6.78 1.33 -10.31
CA THR A 242 -7.29 1.70 -11.63
C THR A 242 -7.40 0.52 -12.59
N ASN A 243 -6.51 -0.47 -12.51
CA ASN A 243 -6.50 -1.64 -13.42
C ASN A 243 -7.23 -2.88 -12.87
N LEU A 244 -8.04 -2.75 -11.80
CA LEU A 244 -8.88 -3.83 -11.27
C LEU A 244 -10.32 -3.72 -11.75
N GLY A 245 -10.54 -3.99 -13.04
CA GLY A 245 -11.87 -4.09 -13.65
C GLY A 245 -12.69 -2.78 -13.65
N ALA A 246 -14.01 -2.90 -13.74
CA ALA A 246 -14.91 -1.77 -13.99
C ALA A 246 -15.19 -0.85 -12.77
N ASN A 247 -14.80 -1.26 -11.56
CA ASN A 247 -15.08 -0.55 -10.31
C ASN A 247 -13.78 -0.05 -9.64
N GLY A 248 -13.08 0.89 -10.27
CA GLY A 248 -11.83 1.47 -9.76
C GLY A 248 -11.92 2.07 -8.36
N GLY A 249 -13.11 2.45 -7.89
CA GLY A 249 -13.33 2.95 -6.53
C GLY A 249 -13.39 1.87 -5.44
N ALA A 250 -13.60 0.60 -5.79
CA ALA A 250 -13.77 -0.48 -4.84
C ALA A 250 -12.43 -1.05 -4.34
N ALA A 251 -12.34 -1.32 -3.03
CA ALA A 251 -11.18 -1.97 -2.42
C ALA A 251 -11.40 -3.49 -2.29
N HIS A 252 -10.62 -4.28 -3.02
CA HIS A 252 -10.71 -5.73 -3.09
C HIS A 252 -9.81 -6.41 -2.06
N ALA A 253 -10.28 -7.48 -1.42
CA ALA A 253 -9.49 -8.23 -0.44
C ALA A 253 -8.30 -8.94 -1.11
N VAL A 254 -7.13 -8.82 -0.49
CA VAL A 254 -5.88 -9.46 -0.95
C VAL A 254 -5.39 -10.50 0.05
N ALA A 255 -5.35 -10.14 1.33
CA ALA A 255 -4.92 -11.05 2.40
C ALA A 255 -5.73 -10.82 3.67
N ASP A 256 -6.19 -11.91 4.28
CA ASP A 256 -6.93 -11.88 5.54
C ASP A 256 -6.00 -11.83 6.75
N ASN A 257 -6.55 -11.41 7.90
CA ASN A 257 -5.84 -11.30 9.18
C ASN A 257 -4.61 -10.39 9.12
N ILE A 258 -4.65 -9.36 8.28
CA ILE A 258 -3.68 -8.27 8.31
C ILE A 258 -4.30 -7.14 9.14
N VAL A 259 -3.63 -6.80 10.24
CA VAL A 259 -4.17 -5.85 11.23
C VAL A 259 -3.49 -4.49 11.19
N SER A 260 -2.31 -4.40 10.56
CA SER A 260 -1.63 -3.13 10.36
C SER A 260 -0.80 -3.14 9.08
N LEU A 261 -0.85 -2.00 8.39
CA LEU A 261 0.05 -1.58 7.32
C LEU A 261 0.63 -0.25 7.78
N LYS A 262 1.95 -0.15 7.86
CA LYS A 262 2.66 1.11 8.13
C LYS A 262 3.69 1.38 7.06
N ALA A 263 3.90 2.65 6.76
CA ALA A 263 4.94 3.08 5.85
C ALA A 263 5.68 4.35 6.33
N GLN A 264 6.92 4.48 5.90
CA GLN A 264 7.73 5.69 6.00
C GLN A 264 8.37 5.99 4.65
N TYR A 265 8.44 7.27 4.33
CA TYR A 265 9.33 7.77 3.29
C TYR A 265 10.76 7.77 3.80
N GLY A 266 11.69 7.34 2.97
CA GLY A 266 13.11 7.59 3.13
C GLY A 266 13.49 8.79 2.28
N PHE A 267 13.78 9.92 2.93
CA PHE A 267 14.13 11.18 2.26
C PHE A 267 15.63 11.30 2.06
N ASP A 268 16.02 11.78 0.88
CA ASP A 268 17.36 12.24 0.58
C ASP A 268 17.52 13.69 1.04
N LYS A 269 18.20 13.85 2.18
CA LYS A 269 18.40 15.15 2.84
C LYS A 269 19.74 15.80 2.48
N ARG A 270 20.42 15.35 1.41
CA ARG A 270 21.63 16.03 0.93
C ARG A 270 21.29 17.47 0.54
N ASP A 271 22.19 18.39 0.85
CA ASP A 271 22.06 19.78 0.41
C ASP A 271 21.93 19.85 -1.11
N ALA A 272 21.27 20.89 -1.62
CA ALA A 272 20.99 21.03 -3.06
C ALA A 272 22.25 20.95 -3.95
N ALA A 273 23.42 21.34 -3.44
CA ALA A 273 24.69 21.25 -4.18
C ALA A 273 25.21 19.81 -4.33
N ASP A 274 24.87 18.92 -3.40
CA ASP A 274 25.32 17.51 -3.36
C ASP A 274 24.20 16.53 -3.77
N PHE A 275 22.99 17.05 -3.98
CA PHE A 275 21.85 16.27 -4.43
C PHE A 275 21.94 16.02 -5.94
N ASP A 276 22.39 14.82 -6.26
CA ASP A 276 22.42 14.30 -7.61
C ASP A 276 21.65 12.96 -7.66
N PRO A 277 20.42 12.94 -8.22
CA PRO A 277 19.65 11.71 -8.36
C PRO A 277 20.22 10.75 -9.43
N GLU A 278 20.99 11.25 -10.40
CA GLU A 278 21.61 10.43 -11.46
C GLU A 278 22.73 9.56 -10.91
N LEU A 279 23.45 10.06 -9.91
CA LEU A 279 24.45 9.31 -9.16
C LEU A 279 23.85 8.40 -8.08
N GLY A 280 22.53 8.41 -7.95
CA GLY A 280 21.77 7.57 -7.04
C GLY A 280 21.23 8.33 -5.82
N MET A 281 20.04 7.94 -5.41
CA MET A 281 19.35 8.47 -4.24
C MET A 281 19.89 7.85 -2.94
N GLN A 282 19.93 8.62 -1.86
CA GLN A 282 20.38 8.18 -0.54
C GLN A 282 19.30 8.46 0.50
N VAL A 283 19.06 7.53 1.43
CA VAL A 283 18.17 7.82 2.57
C VAL A 283 18.99 8.48 3.66
N GLY A 284 18.63 9.71 4.04
CA GLY A 284 19.18 10.43 5.18
C GLY A 284 18.23 10.52 6.36
N GLU A 285 16.91 10.41 6.13
CA GLU A 285 15.90 10.53 7.17
C GLU A 285 14.67 9.67 6.86
N TRP A 286 14.08 9.04 7.88
CA TRP A 286 12.79 8.35 7.78
C TRP A 286 11.67 9.21 8.35
N SER A 287 10.52 9.26 7.67
CA SER A 287 9.33 9.90 8.24
C SER A 287 8.04 9.28 7.70
N SER A 288 7.02 9.14 8.55
CA SER A 288 5.66 8.73 8.14
C SER A 288 4.84 9.89 7.57
N ALA A 289 5.27 11.12 7.79
CA ALA A 289 4.65 12.32 7.23
C ALA A 289 5.56 12.91 6.16
N MET A 290 4.98 13.72 5.27
CA MET A 290 5.77 14.54 4.36
C MET A 290 6.54 15.60 5.16
N ILE A 291 7.76 15.89 4.76
CA ILE A 291 8.63 16.92 5.34
C ILE A 291 9.13 17.84 4.22
N ASP A 292 9.58 19.03 4.61
CA ASP A 292 10.42 19.89 3.76
C ASP A 292 11.82 19.25 3.66
N ALA A 293 11.99 18.42 2.63
CA ALA A 293 13.17 17.62 2.37
C ALA A 293 14.22 18.40 1.59
N ASP A 294 13.82 19.30 0.69
CA ASP A 294 14.73 20.11 -0.13
C ASP A 294 15.08 21.48 0.47
N LEU A 295 14.46 21.83 1.61
CA LEU A 295 14.70 23.04 2.39
C LEU A 295 14.27 24.34 1.67
N ASP A 296 13.25 24.28 0.83
CA ASP A 296 12.69 25.44 0.13
C ASP A 296 11.66 26.22 0.97
N GLY A 297 11.29 25.69 2.14
CA GLY A 297 10.32 26.28 3.08
C GLY A 297 8.87 25.87 2.84
N VAL A 298 8.59 24.97 1.88
CA VAL A 298 7.26 24.45 1.52
C VAL A 298 7.22 22.96 1.78
N THR A 299 6.46 22.52 2.78
CA THR A 299 6.30 21.08 3.03
C THR A 299 5.30 20.47 2.05
N GLY A 300 5.69 19.38 1.40
CA GLY A 300 4.90 18.68 0.38
C GLY A 300 4.94 19.36 -1.00
N GLY A 301 6.00 20.12 -1.27
CA GLY A 301 6.30 20.66 -2.58
C GLY A 301 6.75 19.57 -3.57
N PRO A 302 6.76 19.84 -4.89
CA PRO A 302 7.33 18.93 -5.88
C PRO A 302 8.79 18.53 -5.59
N GLY A 303 9.58 19.46 -5.04
CA GLY A 303 10.96 19.22 -4.62
C GLY A 303 11.07 18.15 -3.54
N ASP A 304 10.16 18.13 -2.56
CA ASP A 304 10.11 17.07 -1.53
C ASP A 304 9.81 15.69 -2.09
N TYR A 305 8.83 15.60 -3.00
CA TYR A 305 8.51 14.32 -3.66
C TYR A 305 9.68 13.81 -4.50
N GLN A 306 10.47 14.71 -5.07
CA GLN A 306 11.72 14.38 -5.74
C GLN A 306 12.81 13.88 -4.77
N ARG A 307 12.67 14.09 -3.46
CA ARG A 307 13.64 13.64 -2.45
C ARG A 307 13.31 12.25 -1.90
N ILE A 308 12.21 11.63 -2.31
CA ILE A 308 11.83 10.29 -1.84
C ILE A 308 12.70 9.23 -2.54
N ALA A 309 13.63 8.65 -1.78
CA ALA A 309 14.58 7.64 -2.22
C ALA A 309 14.05 6.20 -2.05
N ALA A 310 13.27 5.96 -0.99
CA ALA A 310 12.79 4.62 -0.64
C ALA A 310 11.49 4.67 0.16
N LEU A 311 10.80 3.53 0.22
CA LEU A 311 9.74 3.26 1.18
C LEU A 311 10.22 2.23 2.19
N ARG A 312 9.99 2.49 3.47
CA ARG A 312 10.11 1.49 4.54
C ARG A 312 8.72 1.06 4.94
N ILE A 313 8.42 -0.22 4.79
CA ILE A 313 7.06 -0.75 4.88
C ILE A 313 7.03 -1.84 5.95
N ALA A 314 5.99 -1.81 6.79
CA ALA A 314 5.71 -2.84 7.76
C ALA A 314 4.28 -3.37 7.58
N VAL A 315 4.14 -4.70 7.64
CA VAL A 315 2.86 -5.39 7.67
C VAL A 315 2.81 -6.27 8.91
N VAL A 316 1.70 -6.19 9.65
CA VAL A 316 1.46 -7.07 10.81
C VAL A 316 0.32 -8.02 10.50
N ALA A 317 0.65 -9.30 10.45
CA ALA A 317 -0.31 -10.38 10.35
C ALA A 317 -0.65 -10.92 11.74
N ARG A 318 -1.91 -11.25 11.95
CA ARG A 318 -2.46 -11.79 13.20
C ARG A 318 -2.83 -13.26 12.99
N ALA A 319 -2.63 -14.10 14.00
CA ALA A 319 -3.16 -15.46 13.97
C ALA A 319 -4.69 -15.42 13.91
N LYS A 320 -5.30 -16.30 13.09
CA LYS A 320 -6.76 -16.32 12.90
C LYS A 320 -7.53 -16.61 14.19
N THR A 321 -6.98 -17.49 15.04
CA THR A 321 -7.63 -17.91 16.28
C THR A 321 -6.95 -17.30 17.50
N PRO A 322 -7.69 -16.66 18.42
CA PRO A 322 -7.12 -16.21 19.69
C PRO A 322 -6.75 -17.38 20.58
N GLU A 323 -5.72 -17.17 21.40
CA GLU A 323 -5.39 -18.04 22.52
C GLU A 323 -6.37 -17.82 23.67
N ARG A 324 -6.58 -18.87 24.47
CA ARG A 324 -7.44 -18.77 25.64
C ARG A 324 -6.74 -17.91 26.70
N PRO A 325 -7.48 -17.03 27.40
CA PRO A 325 -6.94 -16.34 28.56
C PRO A 325 -6.45 -17.33 29.62
N GLY A 326 -5.52 -16.88 30.46
CA GLY A 326 -5.08 -17.60 31.65
C GLY A 326 -6.22 -17.81 32.65
N ALA A 327 -5.95 -18.56 33.72
CA ALA A 327 -6.93 -18.79 34.80
C ALA A 327 -7.34 -17.50 35.54
N ASP A 328 -6.53 -16.45 35.44
CA ASP A 328 -6.77 -15.09 35.92
C ASP A 328 -7.60 -14.23 34.94
N GLY A 329 -7.98 -14.78 33.79
CA GLY A 329 -8.72 -14.07 32.74
C GLY A 329 -7.85 -13.16 31.87
N VAL A 330 -6.52 -13.15 32.06
CA VAL A 330 -5.60 -12.28 31.33
C VAL A 330 -5.00 -13.02 30.13
N CYS A 331 -4.98 -12.38 28.98
CA CYS A 331 -4.29 -12.89 27.80
C CYS A 331 -2.81 -12.50 27.77
N THR A 332 -1.95 -13.48 27.49
CA THR A 332 -0.49 -13.31 27.51
C THR A 332 0.18 -13.69 26.18
N ALA A 333 -0.61 -13.95 25.12
CA ALA A 333 -0.08 -14.33 23.81
C ALA A 333 0.78 -13.20 23.19
N GLN A 334 0.37 -11.95 23.42
CA GLN A 334 1.15 -10.76 23.10
C GLN A 334 1.07 -9.75 24.26
N PRO A 335 2.02 -9.76 25.21
CA PRO A 335 1.94 -8.94 26.42
C PRO A 335 2.35 -7.48 26.22
N GLN A 336 3.11 -7.19 25.15
CA GLN A 336 3.65 -5.86 24.84
C GLN A 336 3.08 -5.33 23.54
N ALA A 337 2.95 -4.00 23.46
CA ALA A 337 2.58 -3.33 22.22
C ALA A 337 3.59 -3.68 21.11
N ILE A 338 3.09 -3.80 19.88
CA ILE A 338 3.94 -4.11 18.74
C ILE A 338 4.52 -2.80 18.24
N LYS A 339 5.83 -2.79 18.01
CA LYS A 339 6.54 -1.68 17.43
C LYS A 339 7.23 -2.11 16.14
N VAL A 340 7.35 -1.17 15.22
CA VAL A 340 8.00 -1.36 13.91
C VAL A 340 9.01 -0.26 13.66
N PHE A 341 9.92 -0.52 12.73
CA PHE A 341 10.94 0.44 12.27
C PHE A 341 12.01 0.81 13.32
N GLY A 342 12.17 0.01 14.38
CA GLY A 342 13.15 0.24 15.44
C GLY A 342 14.62 0.01 15.05
N ASN A 343 14.89 -0.57 13.88
CA ASN A 343 16.26 -0.82 13.41
C ASN A 343 16.84 0.39 12.66
N ALA A 344 18.07 0.79 12.97
CA ALA A 344 18.81 1.82 12.23
C ALA A 344 19.30 1.27 10.88
N GLN A 345 18.52 1.49 9.82
CA GLN A 345 18.80 1.02 8.47
C GLN A 345 18.35 2.09 7.46
N PRO A 346 19.21 2.53 6.52
CA PRO A 346 20.63 2.16 6.38
C PRO A 346 21.47 2.61 7.58
N GLN A 347 22.67 2.05 7.72
CA GLN A 347 23.56 2.36 8.84
C GLN A 347 23.84 3.88 8.91
N GLY A 348 23.69 4.47 10.10
CA GLY A 348 23.89 5.90 10.32
C GLY A 348 22.64 6.76 10.15
N VAL A 349 21.51 6.17 9.72
CA VAL A 349 20.20 6.83 9.71
C VAL A 349 19.43 6.44 10.96
N GLU A 350 18.99 7.43 11.72
CA GLU A 350 18.23 7.22 12.95
C GLU A 350 16.87 6.55 12.64
N PRO A 351 16.49 5.50 13.38
CA PRO A 351 15.19 4.88 13.23
C PRO A 351 14.09 5.76 13.82
N VAL A 352 12.97 5.85 13.12
CA VAL A 352 11.75 6.44 13.66
C VAL A 352 10.80 5.29 14.01
N GLU A 353 10.90 4.79 15.25
CA GLU A 353 10.08 3.67 15.72
C GLU A 353 8.61 4.09 15.89
N ILE A 354 7.68 3.21 15.52
CA ILE A 354 6.23 3.44 15.64
C ILE A 354 5.60 2.32 16.46
N GLU A 355 4.84 2.69 17.48
CA GLU A 355 3.95 1.78 18.20
C GLU A 355 2.60 1.65 17.47
N LEU A 356 2.11 0.41 17.36
CA LEU A 356 0.94 0.08 16.55
C LEU A 356 -0.32 -0.13 17.38
N ASP A 357 -1.45 0.37 16.87
CA ASP A 357 -2.77 -0.09 17.28
C ASP A 357 -3.23 -1.23 16.37
N VAL A 358 -3.19 -2.45 16.90
CA VAL A 358 -3.55 -3.69 16.18
C VAL A 358 -4.97 -4.17 16.46
N ARG A 359 -5.79 -3.35 17.14
CA ARG A 359 -7.20 -3.67 17.38
C ARG A 359 -7.99 -3.61 16.08
N VAL A 360 -8.78 -4.65 15.84
CA VAL A 360 -9.69 -4.70 14.71
C VAL A 360 -11.06 -4.19 15.17
N LYS A 361 -11.69 -3.36 14.34
CA LYS A 361 -13.02 -2.83 14.61
C LYS A 361 -14.01 -3.99 14.81
N ASP A 362 -14.88 -3.86 15.82
CA ASP A 362 -15.93 -4.82 16.17
C ASP A 362 -15.43 -6.22 16.59
N ASP A 363 -14.12 -6.39 16.83
CA ASP A 363 -13.56 -7.60 17.43
C ASP A 363 -13.65 -7.52 18.97
N PRO A 364 -14.47 -8.37 19.64
CA PRO A 364 -14.67 -8.30 21.08
C PRO A 364 -13.51 -8.92 21.87
N VAL A 365 -12.59 -9.62 21.21
CA VAL A 365 -11.47 -10.30 21.87
C VAL A 365 -10.32 -9.32 22.09
N ASP A 366 -9.74 -9.34 23.29
CA ASP A 366 -8.56 -8.53 23.59
C ASP A 366 -7.43 -8.86 22.61
N TRP A 367 -6.83 -7.82 22.03
CA TRP A 367 -5.73 -7.95 21.08
C TRP A 367 -4.54 -8.76 21.64
N ARG A 368 -4.35 -8.76 22.97
CA ARG A 368 -3.31 -9.54 23.67
C ARG A 368 -3.54 -11.05 23.61
N CYS A 369 -4.74 -11.50 23.24
CA CYS A 369 -5.07 -12.91 23.07
C CYS A 369 -4.57 -13.47 21.74
N TYR A 370 -4.12 -12.63 20.81
CA TYR A 370 -3.63 -13.09 19.52
C TYR A 370 -2.10 -13.12 19.49
N ARG A 371 -1.57 -14.01 18.65
CA ARG A 371 -0.17 -13.94 18.21
C ARG A 371 -0.07 -13.14 16.92
N TYR A 372 1.05 -12.45 16.75
CA TYR A 372 1.31 -11.62 15.60
C TYR A 372 2.65 -11.97 14.95
N ARG A 373 2.77 -11.66 13.67
CA ARG A 373 4.03 -11.68 12.93
C ARG A 373 4.18 -10.35 12.20
N THR A 374 5.32 -9.71 12.45
CA THR A 374 5.70 -8.46 11.82
C THR A 374 6.65 -8.76 10.67
N PHE A 375 6.36 -8.16 9.52
CA PHE A 375 7.21 -8.18 8.34
C PHE A 375 7.62 -6.75 8.05
N GLU A 376 8.92 -6.50 7.91
CA GLU A 376 9.45 -5.18 7.55
C GLU A 376 10.34 -5.32 6.31
N THR A 377 10.26 -4.34 5.43
CA THR A 377 11.16 -4.23 4.27
C THR A 377 11.45 -2.77 3.94
N ILE A 378 12.56 -2.55 3.25
CA ILE A 378 12.89 -1.27 2.62
C ILE A 378 12.93 -1.51 1.11
N VAL A 379 12.10 -0.78 0.37
CA VAL A 379 12.04 -0.83 -1.09
C VAL A 379 12.61 0.48 -1.64
N PRO A 380 13.78 0.45 -2.30
CA PRO A 380 14.28 1.61 -3.03
C PRO A 380 13.36 1.93 -4.20
N LEU A 381 12.95 3.19 -4.32
CA LEU A 381 12.13 3.66 -5.44
C LEU A 381 13.06 3.94 -6.64
N ARG A 382 13.42 2.90 -7.40
CA ARG A 382 14.41 3.04 -8.48
C ARG A 382 13.98 4.02 -9.56
N ASN A 383 12.68 4.06 -9.88
CA ASN A 383 12.17 4.94 -10.92
C ASN A 383 12.24 6.42 -10.54
N THR A 384 12.25 6.80 -9.25
CA THR A 384 12.45 8.21 -8.85
C THR A 384 13.90 8.68 -9.03
N GLY A 385 14.87 7.76 -8.97
CA GLY A 385 16.29 8.04 -9.21
C GLY A 385 16.64 8.12 -10.70
N TRP A 386 16.01 7.32 -11.55
CA TRP A 386 16.25 7.35 -12.99
C TRP A 386 15.50 8.51 -13.63
N ARG A 387 16.08 9.70 -13.73
CA ARG A 387 15.44 10.85 -14.37
C ARG A 387 15.97 11.03 -15.79
N PRO A 388 15.11 11.26 -16.80
CA PRO A 388 15.58 11.69 -18.12
C PRO A 388 16.28 13.04 -17.95
N THR A 389 17.52 13.16 -18.42
CA THR A 389 18.16 14.47 -18.57
C THR A 389 17.38 15.27 -19.61
N ALA A 390 16.98 16.48 -19.24
CA ALA A 390 16.21 17.39 -20.11
C ALA A 390 17.03 17.88 -21.31
#